data_AF-A0A537VAC9-F1
#
_entry.id   AF-A0A537VAC9-F1
#
_cell.length_a   1.000
_cell.length_b   1.000
_cell.length_c   1.000
_cell.angle_alpha   90.00
_cell.angle_beta   90.00
_cell.angle_gamma   90.00
#
_symmetry.space_group_name_H-M   'P 1'
#
loop_
_entity.id
_entity.type
_entity.pdbx_description
1 polymer ?
#
loop_
_entity_poly.entity_id
_entity_poly.type
_entity_poly.pdbx_seq_one_letter_code
_entity_poly.pdbx_strand_id
1 'polypeptide(L)' 'MMSSREAVLAVLRDAGEPIHWTVIQDRALRAGYLDPFEQPDVRGAVLRALRALVTEGLVVKIETGVYALA' A
#
# COMPACT_ATOMS: atom_id res chain seq x y z
N MET A 1 6.86 -11.29 8.10
CA MET A 1 5.74 -10.52 7.52
C MET A 1 5.84 -9.07 7.97
N MET A 2 5.43 -8.14 7.12
CA MET A 2 5.44 -6.70 7.44
C MET A 2 4.04 -6.24 7.85
N SER A 3 3.97 -5.11 8.56
CA SER A 3 2.68 -4.41 8.72
C SER A 3 2.18 -3.89 7.36
N SER A 4 0.86 -3.71 7.22
CA SER A 4 0.28 -3.11 6.01
C SER A 4 0.87 -1.74 5.67
N ARG A 5 1.27 -0.97 6.69
CA ARG A 5 1.95 0.32 6.52
C ARG A 5 3.31 0.16 5.86
N GLU A 6 4.15 -0.72 6.40
CA GLU A 6 5.49 -0.98 5.87
C GLU A 6 5.43 -1.57 4.47
N ALA A 7 4.51 -2.50 4.23
CA ALA A 7 4.29 -3.12 2.93
C ALA A 7 3.91 -2.08 1.86
N VAL A 8 2.98 -1.17 2.16
CA VAL A 8 2.58 -0.10 1.23
C VAL A 8 3.76 0.83 0.92
N LEU A 9 4.52 1.24 1.93
CA LEU A 9 5.70 2.10 1.72
C LEU A 9 6.79 1.41 0.90
N ALA A 10 7.07 0.13 1.17
CA ALA A 10 8.03 -0.65 0.40
C ALA A 10 7.62 -0.71 -1.08
N VAL A 11 6.36 -1.06 -1.37
CA VAL A 11 5.86 -1.17 -2.74
C VAL A 11 5.88 0.17 -3.48
N LEU A 12 5.52 1.27 -2.80
CA LEU A 12 5.57 2.61 -3.41
C LEU A 12 7.01 3.07 -3.68
N ARG A 13 7.97 2.74 -2.80
CA ARG A 13 9.40 2.99 -3.03
C ARG A 13 9.93 2.20 -4.21
N ASP A 14 9.59 0.92 -4.28
CA ASP A 14 10.02 0.04 -5.37
C ASP A 14 9.41 0.45 -6.71
N ALA A 15 8.18 0.98 -6.71
CA ALA A 15 7.51 1.46 -7.91
C ALA A 15 8.17 2.70 -8.51
N GLY A 16 8.53 3.68 -7.67
CA GLY A 16 9.11 4.96 -8.13
C GLY A 16 8.16 5.83 -8.96
N GLU A 17 6.91 5.41 -9.16
CA GLU A 17 5.89 6.08 -9.96
C GLU A 17 4.51 5.99 -9.28
N PRO A 18 3.55 6.87 -9.61
CA PRO A 18 2.20 6.77 -9.10
C PRO A 18 1.51 5.48 -9.56
N ILE A 19 0.99 4.69 -8.62
CA ILE A 19 0.32 3.41 -8.93
C ILE A 19 -1.02 3.26 -8.20
N HIS A 20 -1.93 2.50 -8.80
CA HIS A 20 -3.25 2.24 -8.23
C HIS A 20 -3.17 1.30 -7.02
N TRP A 21 -4.03 1.50 -6.01
CA TRP A 21 -3.99 0.72 -4.75
C TRP A 21 -4.11 -0.80 -4.95
N THR A 22 -4.80 -1.26 -6.00
CA THR A 22 -4.89 -2.69 -6.33
C THR A 22 -3.54 -3.25 -6.76
N VAL A 23 -2.73 -2.46 -7.47
CA VAL A 23 -1.36 -2.83 -7.85
C VAL A 23 -0.47 -2.87 -6.61
N ILE A 24 -0.66 -1.94 -5.67
CA ILE A 24 0.05 -1.94 -4.39
C ILE A 24 -0.23 -3.24 -3.63
N GLN A 25 -1.50 -3.62 -3.52
CA GLN A 25 -1.91 -4.86 -2.87
C GLN A 25 -1.33 -6.10 -3.57
N ASP A 26 -1.48 -6.21 -4.89
CA ASP A 26 -0.99 -7.37 -5.65
C ASP A 26 0.53 -7.53 -5.51
N ARG A 27 1.30 -6.44 -5.62
CA ARG A 27 2.76 -6.48 -5.41
C ARG A 27 3.13 -6.87 -3.98
N ALA A 28 2.43 -6.34 -2.98
CA ALA A 28 2.66 -6.70 -1.57
C ALA A 28 2.39 -8.19 -1.29
N LEU A 29 1.35 -8.77 -1.92
CA LEU A 29 1.04 -10.20 -1.82
C LEU A 29 2.10 -11.06 -2.51
N ARG A 30 2.49 -10.71 -3.75
CA ARG A 30 3.52 -11.43 -4.51
C ARG A 30 4.89 -11.41 -3.83
N ALA A 31 5.22 -10.31 -3.15
CA ALA A 31 6.46 -10.16 -2.39
C ALA A 31 6.41 -10.85 -1.01
N GLY A 32 5.25 -11.40 -0.60
CA GLY A 32 5.08 -12.01 0.72
C GLY A 32 5.10 -11.01 1.88
N TYR A 33 4.90 -9.72 1.60
CA TYR A 33 4.79 -8.68 2.64
C TYR A 33 3.47 -8.80 3.39
N LEU A 34 2.41 -9.20 2.68
CA LEU A 34 1.07 -9.46 3.20
C LEU A 34 0.69 -10.92 2.95
N ASP A 35 -0.05 -11.50 3.90
CA ASP A 35 -0.60 -12.85 3.79
C ASP A 35 -2.13 -12.81 4.02
N PRO A 36 -2.95 -13.20 3.03
CA PRO A 36 -4.40 -13.28 3.19
C PRO A 36 -4.88 -14.30 4.21
N PHE A 37 -4.09 -15.33 4.51
CA PHE A 37 -4.45 -16.36 5.48
C PHE A 37 -4.29 -15.86 6.92
N GLU A 38 -3.33 -14.97 7.16
CA GLU A 38 -3.14 -14.32 8.46
C GLU A 38 -3.92 -12.99 8.58
N GLN A 39 -4.15 -12.29 7.46
CA GLN A 39 -4.92 -11.04 7.40
C GLN A 39 -6.09 -11.16 6.41
N PRO A 40 -7.26 -11.64 6.85
CA PRO A 40 -8.40 -11.89 5.95
C PRO A 40 -8.89 -10.64 5.19
N ASP A 41 -8.73 -9.45 5.77
CA ASP A 41 -9.10 -8.15 5.17
C ASP A 41 -7.86 -7.40 4.62
N VAL A 42 -7.13 -8.03 3.69
CA VAL A 42 -5.97 -7.40 3.04
C VAL A 42 -6.33 -6.06 2.39
N ARG A 43 -7.45 -6.03 1.65
CA ARG A 43 -7.93 -4.83 0.96
C ARG A 43 -8.15 -3.68 1.93
N GLY A 44 -8.91 -3.90 3.00
CA GLY A 44 -9.18 -2.87 3.98
C GLY A 44 -7.92 -2.43 4.70
N ALA A 45 -7.00 -3.36 4.99
CA ALA A 45 -5.73 -3.03 5.64
C ALA A 45 -4.85 -2.12 4.75
N VAL A 46 -4.73 -2.42 3.46
CA VAL A 46 -4.02 -1.56 2.48
C VAL A 46 -4.67 -0.18 2.38
N LEU A 47 -5.99 -0.11 2.25
CA LEU A 47 -6.69 1.18 2.14
C LEU A 47 -6.61 2.02 3.42
N ARG A 48 -6.67 1.39 4.60
CA ARG A 48 -6.46 2.08 5.89
C ARG A 48 -5.03 2.60 6.02
N ALA A 49 -4.04 1.80 5.64
CA ALA A 49 -2.64 2.20 5.63
C ALA A 49 -2.40 3.40 4.69
N LEU A 50 -2.93 3.35 3.46
CA LEU A 50 -2.82 4.46 2.51
C LEU A 50 -3.44 5.75 3.05
N ARG A 51 -4.64 5.67 3.66
CA ARG A 51 -5.28 6.85 4.27
C ARG A 51 -4.44 7.44 5.40
N ALA A 52 -3.91 6.60 6.29
CA ALA A 52 -3.04 7.05 7.38
C ALA A 52 -1.76 7.71 6.85
N LEU A 53 -1.10 7.08 5.87
CA LEU A 53 0.12 7.64 5.26
C LEU A 53 -0.13 8.96 4.52
N VAL A 54 -1.31 9.13 3.92
CA VAL A 54 -1.73 10.42 3.35
C VAL A 54 -1.93 11.47 4.44
N THR A 55 -2.61 11.13 5.54
CA THR A 55 -2.77 12.04 6.68
C THR A 55 -1.44 12.45 7.29
N GLU A 56 -0.45 11.57 7.28
CA GLU A 56 0.90 11.82 7.79
C GLU A 56 1.82 12.54 6.78
N GLY A 57 1.37 12.75 5.54
CA GLY A 57 2.14 13.41 4.50
C GLY A 57 3.29 12.57 3.92
N LEU A 58 3.29 11.25 4.11
CA LEU A 58 4.31 10.34 3.55
C LEU A 58 3.92 9.80 2.16
N VAL A 59 2.63 9.83 1.85
CA VAL A 59 2.06 9.37 0.57
C VAL A 59 1.10 10.44 0.09
N VAL A 60 1.07 10.69 -1.21
CA VAL A 60 0.09 11.60 -1.83
C VAL A 60 -0.89 10.80 -2.67
N LYS A 61 -2.16 11.22 -2.65
CA LYS A 61 -3.19 10.69 -3.55
C LYS A 61 -3.25 11.59 -4.78
N ILE A 62 -2.81 11.07 -5.91
CA ILE A 62 -2.71 11.83 -7.17
C ILE A 62 -4.07 11.87 -7.87
N GLU A 63 -4.74 10.71 -7.95
CA GLU A 63 -6.06 10.55 -8.57
C GLU A 63 -6.92 9.56 -7.78
N THR A 64 -8.11 9.25 -8.28
CA THR A 64 -8.98 8.23 -7.68
C THR A 64 -8.26 6.87 -7.64
N GLY A 65 -7.83 6.50 -6.44
CA GLY A 65 -7.19 5.22 -6.18
C GLY A 65 -5.71 5.14 -6.54
N VAL A 66 -5.12 6.22 -7.06
CA VAL A 66 -3.70 6.31 -7.45
C VAL A 66 -2.90 7.04 -6.37
N TYR A 67 -1.80 6.44 -5.95
CA TYR A 67 -0.96 6.93 -4.86
C TYR A 67 0.51 6.94 -5.27
N ALA A 68 1.27 7.89 -4.73
CA ALA A 68 2.72 8.00 -4.88
C ALA A 68 3.36 8.36 -3.53
N LEU A 69 4.67 8.18 -3.41
CA LEU A 69 5.40 8.80 -2.30
C LEU A 69 5.31 10.32 -2.41
N ALA A 70 5.20 10.99 -1.25
CA ALA A 70 5.20 12.44 -1.16
C ALA A 70 6.58 13.04 -1.51
#